data_AF-A0A2N2QNL8-F1
#
_entry.id   AF-A0A2N2QNL8-F1
#
_cell.length_a   1.000
_cell.length_b   1.000
_cell.length_c   1.000
_cell.angle_alpha   90.00
_cell.angle_beta   90.00
_cell.angle_gamma   90.00
#
_symmetry.space_group_name_H-M   'P 1'
#
loop_
_entity.id
_entity.type
_entity.pdbx_description
1 polymer ?
#
loop_
_entity_poly.entity_id
_entity_poly.type
_entity_poly.pdbx_seq_one_letter_code
_entity_poly.pdbx_strand_id
1 'polypeptide(L)'
;MNIARNSDDFLLDSERAGLYYLPTERWENLGQQARRHGFHFLTADLSACRTTAEALSELGRAFAFPAWYGANFDALLDCLADPDWLMAPGQILLISGFASLRRSIGEDLSTLQEVLAAAAEERKTSAKPLWIVIDAPARGITPCPGA
;
A
#
# COMPACT_ATOMS: atom_id res chain seq x y z
N MET A 1 -2.94 -34.84 -11.61
CA MET A 1 -3.59 -33.56 -11.28
C MET A 1 -2.46 -32.56 -10.99
N ASN A 2 -1.99 -31.89 -12.04
CA ASN A 2 -0.79 -31.06 -11.99
C ASN A 2 -1.25 -29.64 -11.62
N ILE A 3 -1.04 -29.26 -10.36
CA ILE A 3 -1.24 -27.87 -9.92
C ILE A 3 -0.17 -27.06 -10.64
N ALA A 4 -0.56 -26.34 -11.69
CA ALA A 4 0.31 -25.37 -12.31
C ALA A 4 0.75 -24.40 -11.20
N ARG A 5 2.04 -24.44 -10.84
CA ARG A 5 2.67 -23.30 -10.17
C ARG A 5 2.47 -22.13 -11.13
N ASN A 6 1.55 -21.25 -10.78
CA ASN A 6 1.32 -20.01 -11.51
C ASN A 6 2.57 -19.16 -11.28
N SER A 7 3.51 -19.17 -12.21
CA SER A 7 4.79 -18.45 -12.12
C SER A 7 4.63 -16.92 -12.06
N ASP A 8 3.39 -16.41 -12.09
CA ASP A 8 3.01 -14.99 -12.09
C ASP A 8 2.34 -14.53 -10.78
N ASP A 9 2.42 -15.30 -9.70
CA ASP A 9 1.89 -14.87 -8.41
C ASP A 9 2.84 -13.85 -7.77
N PHE A 10 2.68 -12.59 -8.15
CA PHE A 10 3.46 -11.43 -7.72
C PHE A 10 3.63 -11.33 -6.20
N LEU A 11 2.67 -11.85 -5.44
CA LEU A 11 2.64 -11.85 -3.98
C LEU A 11 3.54 -12.93 -3.34
N LEU A 12 4.04 -13.89 -4.11
CA LEU A 12 4.97 -14.93 -3.63
C LEU A 12 6.43 -14.46 -3.56
N ASP A 13 6.75 -13.36 -4.24
CA ASP A 13 8.11 -12.82 -4.34
C ASP A 13 8.21 -11.57 -3.47
N SER A 14 8.71 -11.72 -2.24
CA SER A 14 8.85 -10.60 -1.29
C SER A 14 9.83 -9.54 -1.78
N GLU A 15 10.78 -9.89 -2.66
CA GLU A 15 11.68 -8.91 -3.28
C GLU A 15 10.93 -7.92 -4.19
N ARG A 16 9.71 -8.27 -4.59
CA ARG A 16 8.77 -7.41 -5.31
C ARG A 16 7.81 -6.65 -4.40
N ALA A 17 7.99 -6.66 -3.08
CA ALA A 17 7.30 -5.73 -2.20
C ALA A 17 7.63 -4.29 -2.61
N GLY A 18 6.66 -3.39 -2.61
CA GLY A 18 6.85 -2.06 -3.17
C GLY A 18 5.56 -1.29 -3.38
N LEU A 19 5.69 -0.11 -3.98
CA LEU A 19 4.59 0.76 -4.37
C LEU A 19 4.25 0.56 -5.86
N TYR A 20 3.00 0.24 -6.14
CA TYR A 20 2.52 -0.07 -7.49
C TYR A 20 1.28 0.73 -7.86
N TYR A 21 1.11 0.96 -9.16
CA TYR A 21 -0.15 1.43 -9.71
C TYR A 21 -0.97 0.24 -10.24
N LEU A 22 -2.23 0.18 -9.86
CA LEU A 22 -3.21 -0.75 -10.41
C LEU A 22 -4.57 -0.05 -10.50
N PRO A 23 -5.28 -0.10 -11.64
CA PRO A 23 -6.61 0.48 -11.74
C PRO A 23 -7.60 -0.31 -10.86
N THR A 24 -8.56 0.40 -10.26
CA THR A 24 -9.43 -0.12 -9.19
C THR A 24 -10.22 -1.38 -9.58
N GLU A 25 -10.51 -1.58 -10.87
CA GLU A 25 -11.24 -2.74 -11.38
C GLU A 25 -10.47 -4.05 -11.17
N ARG A 26 -9.15 -3.98 -11.01
CA ARG A 26 -8.28 -5.15 -10.77
C ARG A 26 -8.02 -5.42 -9.28
N TRP A 27 -8.43 -4.52 -8.40
CA TRP A 27 -8.16 -4.63 -6.95
C TRP A 27 -8.85 -5.85 -6.32
N GLU A 28 -10.03 -6.22 -6.80
CA GLU A 28 -10.73 -7.42 -6.33
C GLU A 28 -9.95 -8.70 -6.65
N ASN A 29 -9.32 -8.78 -7.83
CA ASN A 29 -8.48 -9.92 -8.19
C ASN A 29 -7.27 -10.03 -7.27
N LEU A 30 -6.59 -8.91 -7.02
CA LEU A 30 -5.46 -8.85 -6.09
C LEU A 30 -5.87 -9.24 -4.67
N GLY A 31 -7.03 -8.77 -4.20
CA GLY A 31 -7.59 -9.16 -2.90
C GLY A 31 -7.87 -10.66 -2.81
N GLN A 32 -8.35 -11.29 -3.88
CA GLN A 32 -8.54 -12.74 -3.94
C GLN A 32 -7.22 -13.51 -3.89
N GLN A 33 -6.16 -13.02 -4.56
CA GLN A 33 -4.82 -13.60 -4.48
C GLN A 33 -4.25 -13.48 -3.05
N ALA A 34 -4.34 -12.30 -2.44
CA ALA A 34 -3.88 -12.03 -1.08
C ALA A 34 -4.47 -13.00 -0.06
N ARG A 35 -5.80 -13.20 -0.12
CA ARG A 35 -6.53 -14.11 0.76
C ARG A 35 -6.06 -15.56 0.63
N ARG A 36 -5.64 -16.00 -0.56
CA ARG A 36 -5.12 -17.36 -0.79
C ARG A 36 -3.77 -17.59 -0.10
N HIS A 37 -3.01 -16.52 0.12
CA HIS A 37 -1.71 -16.54 0.84
C HIS A 37 -1.83 -16.21 2.32
N GLY A 38 -3.05 -15.95 2.81
CA GLY A 38 -3.28 -15.51 4.21
C GLY A 38 -2.75 -14.11 4.50
N PHE A 39 -2.49 -13.30 3.46
CA PHE A 39 -2.08 -11.91 3.64
C PHE A 39 -3.26 -11.07 4.10
N HIS A 40 -2.95 -10.09 4.94
CA HIS A 40 -3.96 -9.14 5.38
C HIS A 40 -4.08 -8.03 4.35
N PHE A 41 -5.31 -7.55 4.18
CA PHE A 41 -5.67 -6.64 3.09
C PHE A 41 -6.51 -5.50 3.66
N LEU A 42 -6.00 -4.28 3.51
CA LEU A 42 -6.63 -3.05 4.01
C LEU A 42 -6.80 -2.04 2.87
N THR A 43 -7.83 -1.22 2.99
CA THR A 43 -8.16 -0.21 1.98
C THR A 43 -8.36 1.15 2.63
N ALA A 44 -7.82 2.21 2.02
CA ALA A 44 -8.06 3.60 2.41
C ALA A 44 -8.61 4.39 1.21
N ASP A 45 -9.66 5.19 1.42
CA ASP A 45 -10.18 6.10 0.39
C ASP A 45 -9.90 7.55 0.76
N LEU A 46 -8.98 8.17 0.01
CA LEU A 46 -8.57 9.55 0.22
C LEU A 46 -9.32 10.52 -0.71
N SER A 47 -10.35 10.07 -1.42
CA SER A 47 -11.11 10.87 -2.39
C SER A 47 -11.78 12.11 -1.77
N ALA A 48 -12.14 12.03 -0.50
CA ALA A 48 -12.76 13.11 0.27
C ALA A 48 -11.74 14.10 0.88
N CYS A 49 -10.47 13.71 1.00
CA CYS A 49 -9.43 14.53 1.60
C CYS A 49 -9.05 15.70 0.68
N ARG A 50 -8.72 16.84 1.29
CA ARG A 50 -8.32 18.09 0.65
C ARG A 50 -7.01 18.64 1.22
N THR A 51 -6.54 18.11 2.35
CA THR A 51 -5.27 18.50 2.96
C THR A 51 -4.41 17.29 3.29
N THR A 52 -3.11 17.52 3.43
CA THR A 52 -2.13 16.48 3.81
C THR A 52 -2.46 15.90 5.18
N ALA A 53 -2.85 16.76 6.13
CA ALA A 53 -3.28 16.33 7.46
C ALA A 53 -4.53 15.42 7.42
N GLU A 54 -5.53 15.75 6.60
CA GLU A 54 -6.71 14.89 6.41
C GLU A 54 -6.33 13.54 5.79
N ALA A 55 -5.45 13.54 4.78
CA ALA A 55 -5.00 12.31 4.14
C ALA A 55 -4.24 11.40 5.11
N LEU A 56 -3.31 11.96 5.89
CA LEU A 56 -2.54 11.21 6.89
C LEU A 56 -3.45 10.68 8.01
N SER A 57 -4.37 11.51 8.51
CA SER A 57 -5.33 11.06 9.53
C SER A 57 -6.23 9.94 9.01
N GLU A 58 -6.67 10.01 7.75
CA GLU A 58 -7.50 8.98 7.14
C GLU A 58 -6.74 7.67 6.93
N LEU A 59 -5.46 7.73 6.54
CA LEU A 59 -4.60 6.54 6.46
C LEU A 59 -4.45 5.85 7.83
N GLY A 60 -4.17 6.62 8.88
CA GLY A 60 -4.07 6.06 10.24
C GLY A 60 -5.35 5.40 10.72
N ARG A 61 -6.51 5.99 10.40
CA ARG A 61 -7.82 5.42 10.70
C ARG A 61 -8.09 4.15 9.90
N ALA A 62 -7.88 4.20 8.58
CA ALA A 62 -8.20 3.11 7.65
C ALA A 62 -7.33 1.86 7.90
N PHE A 63 -6.07 2.07 8.29
CA PHE A 63 -5.13 0.99 8.56
C PHE A 63 -4.99 0.63 10.04
N ALA A 64 -5.85 1.21 10.90
CA ALA A 64 -5.91 0.93 12.32
C ALA A 64 -4.57 1.11 13.06
N PHE A 65 -3.88 2.21 12.78
CA PHE A 65 -2.58 2.49 13.40
C PHE A 65 -2.70 2.67 14.92
N PRO A 66 -1.58 2.44 15.65
CA PRO A 66 -1.55 2.62 17.09
C PRO A 66 -1.91 4.04 17.54
N ALA A 67 -2.31 4.18 18.80
CA ALA A 67 -2.70 5.46 19.39
C ALA A 67 -1.58 6.53 19.41
N TRP A 68 -0.31 6.12 19.25
CA TRP A 68 0.82 7.04 19.14
C TRP A 68 0.99 7.64 17.74
N TYR A 69 0.22 7.19 16.74
CA TYR A 69 0.29 7.70 15.39
C TYR A 69 -0.03 9.20 15.32
N GLY A 70 0.99 10.01 15.02
CA GLY A 70 0.91 11.47 15.05
C GLY A 70 0.35 12.13 13.79
N ALA A 71 -0.16 11.36 12.82
CA ALA A 71 -0.68 11.87 11.54
C ALA A 71 0.28 12.81 10.79
N ASN A 72 1.57 12.47 10.78
CA ASN A 72 2.63 13.12 10.02
C ASN A 72 3.38 12.06 9.16
N PHE A 73 4.25 12.50 8.26
CA PHE A 73 4.98 11.60 7.34
C PHE A 73 5.94 10.64 8.06
N ASP A 74 6.64 11.10 9.09
CA ASP A 74 7.56 10.27 9.87
C ASP A 74 6.80 9.17 10.60
N ALA A 75 5.69 9.53 11.26
CA ALA A 75 4.81 8.56 11.93
C ALA A 75 4.17 7.58 10.93
N LEU A 76 3.90 8.00 9.69
CA LEU A 76 3.39 7.12 8.65
C LEU A 76 4.45 6.09 8.26
N LEU A 77 5.69 6.53 8.05
CA LEU A 77 6.82 5.66 7.78
C LEU A 77 7.04 4.66 8.93
N ASP A 78 7.14 5.16 10.16
CA ASP A 78 7.37 4.35 11.36
C ASP A 78 6.31 3.26 11.53
N CYS A 79 5.04 3.63 11.35
CA CYS A 79 3.96 2.66 11.39
C CYS A 79 4.12 1.63 10.26
N LEU A 80 4.25 2.05 8.99
CA LEU A 80 4.29 1.14 7.84
C LEU A 80 5.50 0.20 7.84
N ALA A 81 6.63 0.68 8.33
CA ALA A 81 7.88 -0.07 8.45
C ALA A 81 7.79 -1.13 9.57
N ASP A 82 6.96 -0.92 10.59
CA ASP A 82 6.73 -1.90 11.66
C ASP A 82 5.87 -3.08 11.15
N PRO A 83 6.45 -4.28 10.98
CA PRO A 83 5.71 -5.43 10.49
C PRO A 83 4.77 -6.03 11.55
N ASP A 84 4.90 -5.63 12.82
CA ASP A 84 4.15 -6.15 13.96
C ASP A 84 2.93 -5.29 14.33
N TRP A 85 2.76 -4.12 13.71
CA TRP A 85 1.57 -3.27 13.90
C TRP A 85 0.23 -4.00 13.64
N LEU A 86 0.29 -5.06 12.82
CA LEU A 86 -0.81 -5.87 12.34
C LEU A 86 -0.29 -7.28 12.14
N MET A 87 -0.77 -8.21 12.95
CA MET A 87 -0.28 -9.59 12.93
C MET A 87 -0.75 -10.33 11.67
N ALA A 88 0.10 -10.37 10.64
CA ALA A 88 -0.12 -11.08 9.40
C ALA A 88 1.21 -11.58 8.79
N PRO A 89 1.20 -12.66 7.98
CA PRO A 89 2.39 -13.14 7.28
C PRO A 89 2.85 -12.21 6.14
N GLY A 90 1.99 -11.29 5.72
CA GLY A 90 2.26 -10.26 4.72
C GLY A 90 1.05 -9.34 4.63
N GLN A 91 1.25 -8.12 4.12
CA GLN A 91 0.21 -7.08 4.11
C GLN A 91 0.12 -6.41 2.75
N ILE A 92 -1.11 -6.13 2.33
CA ILE A 92 -1.40 -5.37 1.12
C ILE A 92 -2.29 -4.19 1.51
N LEU A 93 -1.86 -2.99 1.11
CA LEU A 93 -2.58 -1.75 1.30
C LEU A 93 -3.03 -1.22 -0.04
N LEU A 94 -4.33 -0.98 -0.19
CA LEU A 94 -4.89 -0.31 -1.35
C LEU A 94 -5.33 1.10 -0.98
N ILE A 95 -4.85 2.10 -1.72
CA ILE A 95 -5.14 3.50 -1.42
C ILE A 95 -5.74 4.16 -2.65
N SER A 96 -7.01 4.55 -2.56
CA SER A 96 -7.73 5.26 -3.63
C SER A 96 -7.78 6.76 -3.41
N GLY A 97 -8.14 7.51 -4.45
CA GLY A 97 -8.32 8.95 -4.39
C GLY A 97 -7.07 9.76 -4.71
N PHE A 98 -5.99 9.14 -5.23
CA PHE A 98 -4.76 9.86 -5.56
C PHE A 98 -4.98 10.94 -6.64
N ALA A 99 -5.90 10.70 -7.58
CA ALA A 99 -6.25 11.69 -8.60
C ALA A 99 -6.90 12.96 -8.00
N SER A 100 -7.72 12.79 -6.94
CA SER A 100 -8.31 13.91 -6.20
C SER A 100 -7.27 14.62 -5.34
N LEU A 101 -6.47 13.87 -4.58
CA LEU A 101 -5.40 14.43 -3.76
C LEU A 101 -4.39 15.23 -4.58
N ARG A 102 -4.02 14.77 -5.78
CA ARG A 102 -3.09 15.50 -6.65
C ARG A 102 -3.55 16.93 -6.98
N ARG A 103 -4.86 17.18 -7.01
CA ARG A 103 -5.41 18.52 -7.23
C ARG A 103 -5.36 19.40 -5.99
N SER A 104 -5.21 18.80 -4.80
CA SER A 104 -5.33 19.49 -3.52
C SER A 104 -3.99 19.65 -2.79
N ILE A 105 -3.11 18.65 -2.85
CA ILE A 105 -1.85 18.57 -2.07
C ILE A 105 -0.63 18.33 -2.98
N GLY A 106 -0.59 19.00 -4.13
CA GLY A 106 0.30 18.63 -5.24
C GLY A 106 1.78 18.40 -4.91
N GLU A 107 2.39 19.23 -4.05
CA GLU A 107 3.78 19.06 -3.62
C GLU A 107 3.93 17.95 -2.57
N ASP A 108 3.06 17.93 -1.55
CA ASP A 108 3.08 16.91 -0.49
C ASP A 108 2.72 15.50 -1.01
N LEU A 109 2.07 15.39 -2.17
CA LEU A 109 1.74 14.10 -2.78
C LEU A 109 3.01 13.33 -3.16
N SER A 110 4.06 13.99 -3.66
CA SER A 110 5.31 13.29 -3.95
C SER A 110 5.96 12.77 -2.68
N THR A 111 5.95 13.57 -1.60
CA THR A 111 6.45 13.13 -0.29
C THR A 111 5.65 11.95 0.25
N LEU A 112 4.31 11.97 0.13
CA LEU A 112 3.48 10.83 0.49
C LEU A 112 3.88 9.56 -0.28
N GLN A 113 4.09 9.67 -1.59
CA GLN A 113 4.49 8.53 -2.43
C GLN A 113 5.88 8.02 -2.08
N GLU A 114 6.82 8.91 -1.81
CA GLU A 114 8.18 8.57 -1.36
C GLU A 114 8.15 7.82 -0.03
N VAL A 115 7.34 8.28 0.93
CA VAL A 115 7.16 7.61 2.23
C VAL A 115 6.55 6.22 2.06
N LEU A 116 5.49 6.09 1.26
CA LEU A 116 4.86 4.80 0.96
C LEU A 116 5.85 3.84 0.29
N ALA A 117 6.62 4.32 -0.69
CA ALA A 117 7.64 3.53 -1.36
C ALA A 117 8.74 3.10 -0.39
N ALA A 118 9.30 4.02 0.39
CA ALA A 118 10.35 3.75 1.37
C ALA A 118 9.93 2.67 2.37
N ALA A 119 8.72 2.78 2.93
CA ALA A 119 8.23 1.79 3.90
C ALA A 119 8.05 0.39 3.28
N ALA A 120 7.60 0.31 2.03
CA ALA A 120 7.48 -0.97 1.32
C ALA A 120 8.85 -1.56 0.97
N GLU A 121 9.82 -0.73 0.59
CA GLU A 121 11.20 -1.11 0.31
C GLU A 121 11.91 -1.68 1.56
N GLU A 122 11.75 -1.05 2.72
CA GLU A 122 12.29 -1.54 3.99
C GLU A 122 11.79 -2.96 4.35
N ARG A 123 10.65 -3.35 3.79
CA ARG A 123 10.01 -4.63 4.08
C ARG A 123 10.21 -5.70 3.01
N LYS A 124 10.97 -5.43 1.94
CA LYS A 124 11.29 -6.42 0.88
C LYS A 124 11.97 -7.68 1.39
N THR A 125 12.90 -7.52 2.32
CA THR A 125 13.69 -8.61 2.91
C THR A 125 13.16 -9.06 4.26
N SER A 126 12.05 -8.47 4.71
CA SER A 126 11.37 -8.85 5.95
C SER A 126 10.60 -10.15 5.78
N ALA A 127 10.43 -10.90 6.87
CA ALA A 127 9.54 -12.07 6.91
C ALA A 127 8.06 -11.70 6.66
N LYS A 128 7.71 -10.41 6.75
CA LYS A 128 6.36 -9.88 6.55
C LYS A 128 6.40 -8.76 5.49
N PRO A 129 6.40 -9.11 4.20
CA PRO A 129 6.43 -8.11 3.12
C PRO A 129 5.21 -7.19 3.10
N LEU A 130 5.39 -5.99 2.54
CA LEU A 130 4.38 -4.96 2.39
C LEU A 130 4.22 -4.57 0.91
N TRP A 131 3.02 -4.75 0.37
CA TRP A 131 2.67 -4.22 -0.94
C TRP A 131 1.72 -3.04 -0.78
N ILE A 132 2.01 -1.95 -1.46
CA ILE A 132 1.15 -0.77 -1.48
C ILE A 132 0.71 -0.53 -2.93
N VAL A 133 -0.58 -0.35 -3.14
CA VAL A 133 -1.16 -0.18 -4.47
C VAL A 133 -2.03 1.07 -4.49
N ILE A 134 -1.83 1.91 -5.50
CA ILE A 134 -2.55 3.17 -5.67
C ILE A 134 -3.37 3.19 -6.95
N ASP A 135 -4.43 4.01 -6.97
CA ASP A 135 -5.42 4.09 -8.06
C ASP A 135 -5.08 5.09 -9.16
N ALA A 136 -3.99 5.83 -9.04
CA ALA A 136 -3.54 6.78 -10.06
C ALA A 136 -2.05 6.62 -10.34
N PRO A 137 -1.61 6.74 -11.61
CA PRO A 137 -0.21 6.69 -11.94
C PRO A 137 0.51 7.92 -11.37
N ALA A 138 1.65 7.69 -10.72
CA ALA A 138 2.58 8.75 -10.37
C ALA A 138 3.89 8.62 -11.13
N ARG A 139 4.67 9.72 -11.16
CA ARG A 139 5.99 9.70 -11.81
C ARG A 139 6.88 8.66 -11.10
N GLY A 140 7.49 7.76 -11.87
CA GLY A 140 8.44 6.77 -11.34
C GLY A 140 7.81 5.53 -10.70
N ILE A 141 6.47 5.43 -10.60
CA ILE A 141 5.81 4.24 -10.06
C ILE A 141 5.66 3.18 -11.14
N THR A 142 6.07 1.95 -10.79
CA THR A 142 6.02 0.81 -11.71
C THR A 142 4.59 0.26 -11.77
N PRO A 143 4.01 -0.01 -12.96
CA PRO A 143 2.73 -0.71 -13.06
C PRO A 143 2.82 -2.08 -12.38
N CYS A 144 1.79 -2.48 -11.62
CA CYS A 144 1.76 -3.81 -11.02
C CYS A 144 1.84 -4.88 -12.12
N PRO A 145 2.84 -5.78 -12.12
CA PRO A 145 2.94 -6.83 -13.13
C PRO A 145 1.87 -7.90 -12.90
N GLY A 146 1.15 -8.30 -13.96
CA GLY A 146 0.35 -9.53 -13.99
C GLY A 146 -0.96 -9.56 -13.19
N ALA A 147 -1.43 -8.43 -12.66
CA ALA A 147 -2.75 -8.32 -12.01
C ALA A 147 -3.89 -8.06 -13.01
#